data_AF-F3GI27-F1
#
_entry.id   AF-F3GI27-F1
#
_cell.length_a   1.000
_cell.length_b   1.000
_cell.length_c   1.000
_cell.angle_alpha   90.00
_cell.angle_beta   90.00
_cell.angle_gamma   90.00
#
_symmetry.space_group_name_H-M   'P 1'
#
loop_
_entity.id
_entity.type
_entity.pdbx_description
1 polymer ?
#
loop_
_entity_poly.entity_id
_entity_poly.type
_entity_poly.pdbx_seq_one_letter_code
_entity_poly.pdbx_strand_id
1 'polypeptide(L)'
;SLCGIKEQLRAVPDKGIGYGVLRYMGEAPFAQQLAALPQARVTFNYLGQFDGSFNEHQGALFVPSADSAGTALCEDGPLGNWLSLNGQVFDGQLQLDWSFSREVYHASTIDTLARRYEQALTTLIEHCTAGHQGVTPSDFPLARLTQAQLDGLPIAAGQIDDIYPLSPMQQGMLFHSLFDEGAGNYINQLRVNIRGLDVPRFRNAWQAAVGHHDVLRSFFVSQREQSLQVVPRQVEVPFVELDARGQPENWLDDWAQADRQQGFDLAQGPLLRLAVLRIADDAWHLVYTSHHILMDGWSSSRLLGEVLQRYSGQMPAKQAVRYRDYIQWLQHQDAALSERFWTAELAKLDEPTRLLQAFKSSAEGQGYGDYIQLIDNDGTRRLNAFAREQRVTLNTLLQSAWLLLLQRYTGQSSVTFGATVAGRPAE
;
A
#
# COMPACT_ATOMS: atom_id res chain seq x y z
N SER A 1 -12.87 9.79 24.03
CA SER A 1 -11.43 9.88 23.73
C SER A 1 -11.23 10.73 22.47
N LEU A 2 -10.04 11.26 22.23
CA LEU A 2 -9.72 11.97 20.98
C LEU A 2 -9.98 11.09 19.74
N CYS A 3 -9.54 9.83 19.79
CA CYS A 3 -9.81 8.85 18.74
C CYS A 3 -11.31 8.69 18.47
N GLY A 4 -12.13 8.56 19.52
CA GLY A 4 -13.58 8.44 19.36
C GLY A 4 -14.23 9.66 18.71
N ILE A 5 -13.80 10.88 19.08
CA ILE A 5 -14.30 12.12 18.46
C ILE A 5 -13.88 12.19 16.99
N LYS A 6 -12.62 11.86 16.68
CA LYS A 6 -12.11 11.79 15.31
C LYS A 6 -12.95 10.81 14.47
N GLU A 7 -13.16 9.59 14.95
CA GLU A 7 -13.95 8.58 14.24
C GLU A 7 -15.41 9.02 14.07
N GLN A 8 -16.03 9.60 15.10
CA GLN A 8 -17.39 10.11 15.01
C GLN A 8 -17.53 11.18 13.92
N LEU A 9 -16.58 12.12 13.84
CA LEU A 9 -16.59 13.16 12.81
C LEU A 9 -16.31 12.58 11.41
N ARG A 10 -15.41 11.60 11.30
CA ARG A 10 -15.08 10.94 10.02
C ARG A 10 -16.20 10.02 9.51
N ALA A 11 -17.03 9.48 10.42
CA ALA A 11 -18.19 8.68 10.07
C ALA A 11 -19.34 9.51 9.46
N VAL A 12 -19.30 10.84 9.56
CA VAL A 12 -20.32 11.71 8.94
C VAL A 12 -20.17 11.64 7.41
N PRO A 13 -21.19 11.14 6.68
CA PRO A 13 -21.14 11.04 5.23
C PRO A 13 -20.94 12.42 4.59
N ASP A 14 -19.98 12.53 3.67
CA ASP A 14 -19.66 13.76 2.93
C ASP A 14 -19.56 15.02 3.80
N LYS A 15 -19.09 14.87 5.05
CA LYS A 15 -19.00 15.94 6.05
C LYS A 15 -20.32 16.69 6.29
N GLY A 16 -21.46 16.06 5.98
CA GLY A 16 -22.79 16.61 6.17
C GLY A 16 -23.30 17.54 5.06
N ILE A 17 -22.59 17.67 3.93
CA ILE A 17 -22.95 18.59 2.82
C ILE A 17 -24.39 18.34 2.29
N GLY A 18 -24.87 17.09 2.32
CA GLY A 18 -26.21 16.73 1.85
C GLY A 18 -27.35 17.04 2.83
N TYR A 19 -27.07 17.36 4.10
CA TYR A 19 -28.09 17.44 5.14
C TYR A 19 -29.18 18.48 4.86
N GLY A 20 -28.77 19.71 4.49
CA GLY A 20 -29.71 20.80 4.24
C GLY A 20 -30.65 20.49 3.08
N VAL A 21 -30.12 19.93 1.99
CA VAL A 21 -30.91 19.52 0.82
C VAL A 21 -31.90 18.44 1.22
N LEU A 22 -31.46 17.38 1.91
CA LEU A 22 -32.34 16.28 2.33
C LEU A 22 -33.43 16.74 3.32
N ARG A 23 -33.09 17.63 4.26
CA ARG A 23 -34.03 18.11 5.27
C ARG A 23 -35.07 19.07 4.72
N TYR A 24 -34.67 20.02 3.86
CA TYR A 24 -35.53 21.13 3.44
C TYR A 24 -36.06 21.00 2.01
N MET A 25 -35.42 20.21 1.16
CA MET A 25 -35.76 20.06 -0.26
C MET A 25 -35.92 18.59 -0.69
N GLY A 26 -35.72 17.63 0.21
CA GLY A 26 -35.83 16.20 -0.08
C GLY A 26 -37.28 15.72 -0.20
N GLU A 27 -37.45 14.48 -0.67
CA GLU A 27 -38.75 13.84 -0.74
C GLU A 27 -39.39 13.72 0.66
N ALA A 28 -40.72 13.79 0.71
CA ALA A 28 -41.49 13.90 1.96
C ALA A 28 -41.09 12.89 3.07
N PRO A 29 -40.83 11.59 2.78
CA PRO A 29 -40.46 10.64 3.84
C PRO A 29 -39.13 11.00 4.52
N PHE A 30 -38.12 11.40 3.75
CA PHE A 30 -36.79 11.76 4.26
C PHE A 30 -36.82 13.12 4.98
N ALA A 31 -37.48 14.10 4.36
CA ALA A 31 -37.60 15.44 4.94
C ALA A 31 -38.34 15.43 6.29
N GLN A 32 -39.42 14.66 6.42
CA GLN A 32 -40.17 14.53 7.68
C GLN A 32 -39.36 13.86 8.79
N GLN A 33 -38.65 12.77 8.48
CA GLN A 33 -37.78 12.09 9.45
C GLN A 33 -36.68 13.02 9.96
N LEU A 34 -36.01 13.74 9.05
CA LEU A 34 -34.98 14.70 9.43
C LEU A 34 -35.59 15.87 10.22
N ALA A 35 -36.74 16.39 9.80
CA ALA A 35 -37.42 17.49 10.48
C ALA A 35 -37.75 17.18 11.95
N ALA A 36 -38.11 15.93 12.25
CA ALA A 36 -38.40 15.45 13.61
C ALA A 36 -37.15 15.37 14.51
N LEU A 37 -35.95 15.36 13.94
CA LEU A 37 -34.71 15.38 14.73
C LEU A 37 -34.55 16.74 15.45
N PRO A 38 -33.95 16.74 16.65
CA PRO A 38 -33.62 17.97 17.36
C PRO A 38 -32.82 18.93 16.48
N GLN A 39 -33.24 20.19 16.47
CA GLN A 39 -32.49 21.25 15.79
C GLN A 39 -31.24 21.56 16.61
N ALA A 40 -30.08 21.60 15.96
CA ALA A 40 -28.85 22.07 16.59
C ALA A 40 -29.09 23.49 17.12
N ARG A 41 -28.71 23.73 18.38
CA ARG A 41 -28.79 25.05 19.04
C ARG A 41 -27.42 25.70 19.24
N VAL A 42 -26.37 24.96 18.89
CA VAL A 42 -24.98 25.38 18.96
C VAL A 42 -24.40 25.30 17.55
N THR A 43 -23.76 26.38 17.11
CA THR A 43 -22.93 26.39 15.90
C THR A 43 -21.47 26.43 16.32
N PHE A 44 -20.66 25.57 15.72
CA PHE A 44 -19.21 25.64 15.80
C PHE A 44 -18.66 25.75 14.39
N ASN A 45 -17.88 26.79 14.14
CA ASN A 45 -17.27 27.04 12.85
C ASN A 45 -15.77 27.28 13.04
N TYR A 46 -14.96 26.71 12.16
CA TYR A 46 -13.53 26.95 12.11
C TYR A 46 -13.17 27.46 10.72
N LEU A 47 -12.82 28.74 10.64
CA LEU A 47 -12.56 29.45 9.40
C LEU A 47 -11.19 29.13 8.79
N GLY A 48 -10.32 28.45 9.55
CA GLY A 48 -8.98 28.09 9.13
C GLY A 48 -7.91 29.05 9.63
N GLN A 49 -6.74 28.98 8.98
CA GLN A 49 -5.56 29.79 9.30
C GLN A 49 -5.36 30.86 8.22
N PHE A 50 -5.35 32.13 8.64
CA PHE A 50 -5.29 33.27 7.74
C PHE A 50 -3.88 33.82 7.52
N ASP A 51 -2.88 33.39 8.30
CA ASP A 51 -1.49 33.88 8.24
C ASP A 51 -0.85 33.78 6.84
N GLY A 52 -1.14 32.72 6.10
CA GLY A 52 -0.63 32.51 4.75
C GLY A 52 -1.31 33.36 3.67
N SER A 53 -2.51 33.90 3.94
CA SER A 53 -3.33 34.61 2.95
C SER A 53 -3.06 36.11 2.90
N PHE A 54 -2.44 36.67 3.93
CA PHE A 54 -2.32 38.12 4.13
C PHE A 54 -0.89 38.59 4.44
N ASN A 55 0.12 37.78 4.09
CA ASN A 55 1.50 38.12 4.37
C ASN A 55 2.05 39.14 3.35
N GLU A 56 2.25 40.39 3.80
CA GLU A 56 2.76 41.50 3.01
C GLU A 56 4.17 41.21 2.43
N HIS A 57 5.00 40.47 3.17
CA HIS A 57 6.33 40.03 2.71
C HIS A 57 6.31 38.91 1.65
N GLN A 58 5.14 38.28 1.43
CA GLN A 58 4.91 37.33 0.33
C GLN A 58 4.08 37.94 -0.81
N GLY A 59 3.89 39.27 -0.82
CA GLY A 59 3.23 39.98 -1.92
C GLY A 59 1.70 39.98 -1.85
N ALA A 60 1.10 39.81 -0.66
CA ALA A 60 -0.33 39.97 -0.49
C ALA A 60 -0.76 41.40 -0.84
N LEU A 61 -1.65 41.54 -1.84
CA LEU A 61 -2.18 42.83 -2.32
C LEU A 61 -3.18 43.48 -1.34
N PHE A 62 -3.77 42.67 -0.46
CA PHE A 62 -4.72 43.10 0.57
C PHE A 62 -4.30 42.51 1.91
N VAL A 63 -4.27 43.35 2.94
CA VAL A 63 -4.01 42.96 4.33
C VAL A 63 -5.20 43.39 5.20
N PRO A 64 -5.54 42.65 6.28
CA PRO A 64 -6.55 43.07 7.23
C PRO A 64 -6.22 44.45 7.79
N SER A 65 -7.18 45.39 7.75
CA SER A 65 -6.99 46.68 8.42
C SER A 65 -7.01 46.48 9.94
N ALA A 66 -6.16 47.21 10.65
CA ALA A 66 -6.24 47.34 12.10
C ALA A 66 -7.40 48.25 12.55
N ASP A 67 -8.05 48.94 11.60
CA ASP A 67 -9.20 49.78 11.88
C ASP A 67 -10.41 48.94 12.32
N SER A 68 -11.16 49.47 13.28
CA SER A 68 -12.40 48.85 13.70
C SER A 68 -13.43 48.87 12.56
N ALA A 69 -13.98 47.70 12.23
CA ALA A 69 -15.13 47.59 11.33
C ALA A 69 -16.46 48.04 11.99
N GLY A 70 -16.41 48.46 13.26
CA GLY A 70 -17.60 48.72 14.07
C GLY A 70 -18.33 47.44 14.48
N THR A 71 -19.53 47.60 15.02
CA THR A 71 -20.36 46.45 15.44
C THR A 71 -20.99 45.81 14.20
N ALA A 72 -20.50 44.62 13.81
CA ALA A 72 -20.97 43.90 12.63
C ALA A 72 -22.37 43.29 12.77
N LEU A 73 -22.92 43.27 13.99
CA LEU A 73 -24.20 42.66 14.32
C LEU A 73 -25.10 43.70 15.00
N CYS A 74 -26.37 43.73 14.61
CA CYS A 74 -27.40 44.49 15.32
C CYS A 74 -27.68 43.78 16.66
N GLU A 75 -27.75 44.51 17.77
CA GLU A 75 -28.04 43.92 19.10
C GLU A 75 -29.40 43.21 19.14
N ASP A 76 -30.37 43.69 18.37
CA ASP A 76 -31.72 43.11 18.26
C ASP A 76 -31.86 42.15 17.05
N GLY A 77 -30.77 41.85 16.36
CA GLY A 77 -30.76 40.95 15.21
C GLY A 77 -31.07 39.51 15.60
N PRO A 78 -31.87 38.76 14.83
CA PRO A 78 -32.12 37.36 15.12
C PRO A 78 -30.83 36.53 15.00
N LEU A 79 -30.49 35.81 16.06
CA LEU A 79 -29.34 34.90 16.04
C LEU A 79 -29.65 33.64 15.22
N GLY A 80 -28.71 33.23 14.36
CA GLY A 80 -28.83 31.98 13.60
C GLY A 80 -28.85 30.72 14.49
N ASN A 81 -28.26 30.79 15.68
CA ASN A 81 -28.32 29.78 16.73
C ASN A 81 -28.18 30.41 18.12
N TRP A 82 -28.64 29.73 19.17
CA TRP A 82 -28.62 30.27 20.54
C TRP A 82 -27.20 30.48 21.07
N LEU A 83 -26.25 29.67 20.60
CA LEU A 83 -24.82 29.80 20.85
C LEU A 83 -24.05 29.55 19.55
N SER A 84 -23.11 30.41 19.21
CA SER A 84 -22.24 30.29 18.05
C SER A 84 -20.80 30.55 18.45
N LEU A 85 -19.91 29.64 18.06
CA LEU A 85 -18.47 29.74 18.24
C LEU A 85 -17.83 29.82 16.86
N ASN A 86 -17.09 30.89 16.60
CA ASN A 86 -16.30 31.04 15.39
C ASN A 86 -14.82 31.07 15.76
N GLY A 87 -14.05 30.12 15.23
CA GLY A 87 -12.62 30.01 15.45
C GLY A 87 -11.82 30.34 14.21
N GLN A 88 -10.69 31.01 14.41
CA GLN A 88 -9.71 31.30 13.36
C GLN A 88 -8.31 31.33 13.94
N VAL A 89 -7.30 31.04 13.13
CA VAL A 89 -5.90 31.28 13.49
C VAL A 89 -5.39 32.50 12.73
N PHE A 90 -4.90 33.48 13.50
CA PHE A 90 -4.33 34.72 12.99
C PHE A 90 -3.14 35.14 13.86
N ASP A 91 -2.05 35.55 13.22
CA ASP A 91 -0.75 35.84 13.84
C ASP A 91 -0.25 34.68 14.73
N GLY A 92 -0.43 33.45 14.26
CA GLY A 92 -0.05 32.24 15.00
C GLY A 92 -0.86 31.97 16.28
N GLN A 93 -1.92 32.75 16.55
CA GLN A 93 -2.79 32.57 17.71
C GLN A 93 -4.19 32.11 17.30
N LEU A 94 -4.75 31.16 18.05
CA LEU A 94 -6.15 30.76 17.90
C LEU A 94 -7.04 31.79 18.60
N GLN A 95 -7.88 32.47 17.82
CA GLN A 95 -8.96 33.30 18.34
C GLN A 95 -10.29 32.56 18.23
N LEU A 96 -11.10 32.65 19.28
CA LEU A 96 -12.46 32.10 19.33
C LEU A 96 -13.45 33.17 19.77
N ASP A 97 -14.37 33.52 18.87
CA ASP A 97 -15.45 34.47 19.14
C ASP A 97 -16.73 33.72 19.52
N TRP A 98 -17.30 34.08 20.67
CA TRP A 98 -18.51 33.46 21.23
C TRP A 98 -19.67 34.44 21.15
N SER A 99 -20.71 34.08 20.40
CA SER A 99 -21.96 34.85 20.28
C SER A 99 -23.12 34.04 20.84
N PHE A 100 -23.97 34.62 21.68
CA PHE A 100 -25.04 33.86 22.34
C PHE A 100 -26.27 34.72 22.68
N SER A 101 -27.41 34.07 22.86
CA SER A 101 -28.64 34.71 23.34
C SER A 101 -28.61 34.95 24.85
N ARG A 102 -28.75 36.21 25.27
CA ARG A 102 -28.88 36.60 26.68
C ARG A 102 -30.25 36.29 27.28
N GLU A 103 -31.25 36.01 26.45
CA GLU A 103 -32.57 35.56 26.89
C GLU A 103 -32.55 34.09 27.32
N VAL A 104 -31.65 33.30 26.71
CA VAL A 104 -31.53 31.86 26.98
C VAL A 104 -30.40 31.57 27.98
N TYR A 105 -29.29 32.32 27.94
CA TYR A 105 -28.10 32.06 28.73
C TYR A 105 -27.66 33.27 29.56
N HIS A 106 -27.23 33.02 30.80
CA HIS A 106 -26.53 34.02 31.60
C HIS A 106 -25.09 34.19 31.10
N ALA A 107 -24.63 35.44 31.01
CA ALA A 107 -23.26 35.75 30.59
C ALA A 107 -22.20 35.08 31.47
N SER A 108 -22.43 34.95 32.78
CA SER A 108 -21.52 34.28 33.71
C SER A 108 -21.37 32.77 33.42
N THR A 109 -22.43 32.12 32.94
CA THR A 109 -22.39 30.72 32.52
C THR A 109 -21.55 30.55 31.26
N ILE A 110 -21.71 31.45 30.28
CA ILE A 110 -20.90 31.43 29.05
C ILE A 110 -19.43 31.73 29.34
N ASP A 111 -19.13 32.70 30.22
CA ASP A 111 -17.75 32.99 30.65
C ASP A 111 -17.10 31.75 31.29
N THR A 112 -17.82 31.07 32.18
CA THR A 112 -17.33 29.83 32.81
C THR A 112 -17.09 28.73 31.77
N LEU A 113 -17.98 28.60 30.79
CA LEU A 113 -17.84 27.62 29.70
C LEU A 113 -16.63 27.94 28.81
N ALA A 114 -16.42 29.21 28.46
CA ALA A 114 -15.28 29.66 27.66
C ALA A 114 -13.95 29.36 28.37
N ARG A 115 -13.83 29.65 29.67
CA ARG A 115 -12.62 29.32 30.46
C ARG A 115 -12.37 27.81 30.54
N ARG A 116 -13.43 27.01 30.72
CA ARG A 116 -13.30 25.54 30.73
C ARG A 116 -12.91 25.00 29.36
N TYR A 117 -13.43 25.60 28.29
CA TYR A 117 -13.07 25.27 26.92
C TYR A 117 -11.58 25.55 26.67
N GLU A 118 -11.09 26.74 27.07
CA GLU A 118 -9.68 27.10 26.99
C GLU A 118 -8.80 26.10 27.75
N GLN A 119 -9.15 25.80 29.01
CA GLN A 119 -8.42 24.81 29.81
C GLN A 119 -8.38 23.44 29.12
N ALA A 120 -9.52 22.96 28.62
CA ALA A 120 -9.61 21.68 27.93
C ALA A 120 -8.75 21.68 26.65
N LEU A 121 -8.77 22.78 25.88
CA LEU A 121 -7.96 22.93 24.69
C LEU A 121 -6.47 22.90 25.00
N THR A 122 -6.03 23.62 26.04
CA THR A 122 -4.63 23.60 26.50
C THR A 122 -4.19 22.19 26.88
N THR A 123 -5.00 21.46 27.65
CA THR A 123 -4.69 20.06 28.00
C THR A 123 -4.62 19.16 26.75
N LEU A 124 -5.48 19.39 25.75
CA LEU A 124 -5.42 18.64 24.49
C LEU A 124 -4.15 18.96 23.69
N ILE A 125 -3.72 20.22 23.67
CA ILE A 125 -2.48 20.63 23.02
C ILE A 125 -1.27 19.99 23.72
N GLU A 126 -1.22 20.05 25.05
CA GLU A 126 -0.19 19.38 25.85
C GLU A 126 -0.13 17.88 25.55
N HIS A 127 -1.29 17.21 25.48
CA HIS A 127 -1.37 15.81 25.08
C HIS A 127 -0.82 15.58 23.66
N CYS A 128 -1.28 16.34 22.66
CA CYS A 128 -0.83 16.17 21.28
C CYS A 128 0.67 16.44 21.09
N THR A 129 1.26 17.33 21.91
CA THR A 129 2.69 17.67 21.86
C THR A 129 3.58 16.73 22.67
N ALA A 130 3.01 15.93 23.58
CA ALA A 130 3.74 14.97 24.41
C ALA A 130 4.24 13.72 23.65
N GLY A 131 4.08 13.66 22.32
CA GLY A 131 4.57 12.55 21.50
C GLY A 131 3.69 11.30 21.54
N HIS A 132 2.44 11.40 21.98
CA HIS A 132 1.50 10.29 21.88
C HIS A 132 1.25 9.92 20.41
N GLN A 133 1.39 8.63 20.11
CA GLN A 133 1.16 8.10 18.77
C GLN A 133 -0.02 7.14 18.81
N GLY A 134 -1.12 7.54 18.17
CA GLY A 134 -2.34 6.76 18.07
C GLY A 134 -2.81 6.72 16.62
N VAL A 135 -3.39 5.59 16.25
CA VAL A 135 -3.99 5.37 14.93
C VAL A 135 -5.41 4.87 15.11
N THR A 136 -6.25 5.20 14.15
CA THR A 136 -7.68 4.91 14.14
C THR A 136 -8.08 4.27 12.82
N PRO A 137 -9.19 3.52 12.75
CA PRO A 137 -9.66 2.91 11.51
C PRO A 137 -9.73 3.85 10.31
N SER A 138 -10.14 5.11 10.51
CA SER A 138 -10.21 6.09 9.42
C SER A 138 -8.84 6.46 8.81
N ASP A 139 -7.72 6.14 9.47
CA ASP A 139 -6.38 6.32 8.89
C ASP A 139 -6.06 5.25 7.83
N PHE A 140 -6.70 4.08 7.90
CA PHE A 140 -6.46 2.93 7.02
C PHE A 140 -7.76 2.43 6.38
N PRO A 141 -8.42 3.26 5.55
CA PRO A 141 -9.78 2.98 5.07
C PRO A 141 -9.87 1.69 4.24
N LEU A 142 -8.80 1.30 3.54
CA LEU A 142 -8.77 0.08 2.73
C LEU A 142 -8.82 -1.19 3.59
N ALA A 143 -8.29 -1.14 4.82
CA ALA A 143 -8.21 -2.28 5.72
C ALA A 143 -9.55 -2.62 6.39
N ARG A 144 -10.47 -1.65 6.52
CA ARG A 144 -11.82 -1.85 7.12
C ARG A 144 -11.78 -2.52 8.50
N LEU A 145 -10.83 -2.12 9.35
CA LEU A 145 -10.63 -2.69 10.67
C LEU A 145 -11.48 -1.98 11.73
N THR A 146 -11.89 -2.73 12.76
CA THR A 146 -12.33 -2.14 14.02
C THR A 146 -11.12 -1.65 14.83
N GLN A 147 -11.33 -0.73 15.79
CA GLN A 147 -10.24 -0.26 16.66
C GLN A 147 -9.57 -1.43 17.41
N ALA A 148 -10.34 -2.42 17.87
CA ALA A 148 -9.79 -3.59 18.56
C ALA A 148 -8.89 -4.46 17.67
N GLN A 149 -9.25 -4.62 16.39
CA GLN A 149 -8.42 -5.33 15.41
C GLN A 149 -7.14 -4.57 15.07
N LEU A 150 -7.21 -3.23 15.05
CA LEU A 150 -6.07 -2.35 14.81
C LEU A 150 -5.09 -2.36 15.98
N ASP A 151 -5.60 -2.26 17.21
CA ASP A 151 -4.80 -2.31 18.45
C ASP A 151 -4.17 -3.69 18.67
N GLY A 152 -4.74 -4.75 18.08
CA GLY A 152 -4.24 -6.12 18.15
C GLY A 152 -3.15 -6.47 17.14
N LEU A 153 -2.73 -5.53 16.27
CA LEU A 153 -1.64 -5.78 15.33
C LEU A 153 -0.29 -5.91 16.06
N PRO A 154 0.63 -6.77 15.57
CA PRO A 154 1.94 -6.98 16.19
C PRO A 154 2.95 -5.85 15.87
N ILE A 155 2.50 -4.60 15.91
CA ILE A 155 3.30 -3.41 15.64
C ILE A 155 2.72 -2.22 16.41
N ALA A 156 3.59 -1.35 16.94
CA ALA A 156 3.14 -0.16 17.65
C ALA A 156 2.43 0.80 16.68
N ALA A 157 1.29 1.36 17.08
CA ALA A 157 0.47 2.31 16.30
C ALA A 157 1.29 3.36 15.55
N GLY A 158 2.24 4.00 16.24
CA GLY A 158 3.08 5.05 15.67
C GLY A 158 4.10 4.60 14.61
N GLN A 159 4.40 3.31 14.57
CA GLN A 159 5.29 2.71 13.57
C GLN A 159 4.53 2.27 12.32
N ILE A 160 3.20 2.37 12.28
CA ILE A 160 2.40 1.99 11.12
C ILE A 160 2.38 3.17 10.14
N ASP A 161 2.71 2.88 8.89
CA ASP A 161 2.63 3.80 7.76
C ASP A 161 1.34 3.58 6.95
N ASP A 162 0.96 2.32 6.74
CA ASP A 162 -0.25 1.95 6.00
C ASP A 162 -0.70 0.52 6.30
N ILE A 163 -1.98 0.24 6.05
CA ILE A 163 -2.58 -1.10 6.15
C ILE A 163 -3.63 -1.26 5.05
N TYR A 164 -3.58 -2.37 4.32
CA TYR A 164 -4.55 -2.71 3.29
C TYR A 164 -4.61 -4.23 3.08
N PRO A 165 -5.71 -4.76 2.51
CA PRO A 165 -5.81 -6.19 2.25
C PRO A 165 -4.86 -6.65 1.14
N LEU A 166 -4.59 -7.94 1.12
CA LEU A 166 -3.78 -8.58 0.09
C LEU A 166 -4.56 -8.68 -1.23
N SER A 167 -3.83 -8.60 -2.34
CA SER A 167 -4.37 -9.06 -3.63
C SER A 167 -4.67 -10.57 -3.58
N PRO A 168 -5.59 -11.11 -4.41
CA PRO A 168 -5.90 -12.54 -4.47
C PRO A 168 -4.66 -13.42 -4.68
N MET A 169 -3.70 -12.95 -5.49
CA MET A 169 -2.43 -13.65 -5.72
C MET A 169 -1.59 -13.73 -4.43
N GLN A 170 -1.46 -12.61 -3.70
CA GLN A 170 -0.77 -12.60 -2.42
C GLN A 170 -1.49 -13.46 -1.37
N GLN A 171 -2.83 -13.48 -1.38
CA GLN A 171 -3.61 -14.37 -0.49
C GLN A 171 -3.31 -15.84 -0.76
N GLY A 172 -3.27 -16.24 -2.04
CA GLY A 172 -2.91 -17.60 -2.45
C GLY A 172 -1.47 -17.97 -2.03
N MET A 173 -0.52 -17.06 -2.22
CA MET A 173 0.87 -17.26 -1.77
C MET A 173 0.97 -17.38 -0.25
N LEU A 174 0.30 -16.49 0.51
CA LEU A 174 0.28 -16.55 1.97
C LEU A 174 -0.31 -17.87 2.46
N PHE A 175 -1.42 -18.31 1.86
CA PHE A 175 -2.03 -19.59 2.18
C PHE A 175 -1.05 -20.74 1.91
N HIS A 176 -0.45 -20.84 0.73
CA HIS A 176 0.51 -21.90 0.44
C HIS A 176 1.73 -21.88 1.38
N SER A 177 2.29 -20.70 1.68
CA SER A 177 3.42 -20.59 2.60
C SER A 177 3.09 -21.03 4.04
N LEU A 178 1.85 -20.88 4.49
CA LEU A 178 1.41 -21.32 5.82
C LEU A 178 1.11 -22.83 5.89
N PHE A 179 0.75 -23.46 4.76
CA PHE A 179 0.40 -24.89 4.71
C PHE A 179 1.58 -25.78 4.31
N ASP A 180 2.58 -25.22 3.63
CA ASP A 180 3.75 -25.94 3.11
C ASP A 180 5.05 -25.30 3.63
N GLU A 181 5.25 -25.38 4.96
CA GLU A 181 6.38 -24.76 5.69
C GLU A 181 7.78 -25.20 5.21
N GLY A 182 7.88 -26.16 4.28
CA GLY A 182 9.15 -26.72 3.81
C GLY A 182 9.53 -26.45 2.35
N ALA A 183 8.63 -25.99 1.49
CA ALA A 183 8.87 -26.12 0.05
C ALA A 183 9.71 -25.01 -0.60
N GLY A 184 9.94 -23.86 0.05
CA GLY A 184 10.76 -22.78 -0.52
C GLY A 184 10.31 -22.29 -1.91
N ASN A 185 9.08 -22.63 -2.32
CA ASN A 185 8.53 -22.43 -3.66
C ASN A 185 8.38 -20.95 -4.02
N TYR A 186 8.25 -20.10 -3.00
CA TYR A 186 8.12 -18.65 -3.14
C TYR A 186 9.36 -17.89 -2.65
N ILE A 187 10.50 -18.57 -2.50
CA ILE A 187 11.75 -17.92 -2.13
C ILE A 187 12.61 -17.73 -3.38
N ASN A 188 12.80 -16.47 -3.75
CA ASN A 188 13.69 -16.08 -4.83
C ASN A 188 15.07 -15.78 -4.26
N GLN A 189 16.10 -16.44 -4.81
CA GLN A 189 17.49 -16.19 -4.42
C GLN A 189 18.33 -15.87 -5.67
N LEU A 190 18.93 -14.69 -5.67
CA LEU A 190 19.88 -14.23 -6.68
C LEU A 190 21.30 -14.35 -6.13
N ARG A 191 22.19 -14.93 -6.94
CA ARG A 191 23.60 -15.13 -6.59
C ARG A 191 24.49 -14.55 -7.70
N VAL A 192 25.36 -13.60 -7.36
CA VAL A 192 26.19 -12.88 -8.34
C VAL A 192 27.59 -12.62 -7.79
N ASN A 193 28.61 -12.87 -8.61
CA ASN A 193 29.97 -12.45 -8.32
C ASN A 193 30.19 -10.99 -8.72
N ILE A 194 30.77 -10.19 -7.82
CA ILE A 194 31.00 -8.76 -7.97
C ILE A 194 32.49 -8.48 -7.73
N ARG A 195 33.09 -7.60 -8.52
CA ARG A 195 34.44 -7.04 -8.29
C ARG A 195 34.35 -5.55 -8.03
N GLY A 196 35.27 -4.98 -7.25
CA GLY A 196 35.29 -3.54 -6.95
C GLY A 196 34.14 -3.03 -6.09
N LEU A 197 33.57 -3.86 -5.20
CA LEU A 197 32.40 -3.48 -4.41
C LEU A 197 32.76 -2.62 -3.19
N ASP A 198 32.25 -1.39 -3.16
CA ASP A 198 32.16 -0.59 -1.93
C ASP A 198 30.95 -1.07 -1.10
N VAL A 199 31.21 -1.92 -0.10
CA VAL A 199 30.17 -2.57 0.71
C VAL A 199 29.31 -1.57 1.50
N PRO A 200 29.88 -0.58 2.23
CA PRO A 200 29.08 0.43 2.91
C PRO A 200 28.15 1.22 1.97
N ARG A 201 28.66 1.63 0.81
CA ARG A 201 27.87 2.36 -0.19
C ARG A 201 26.76 1.48 -0.78
N PHE A 202 27.03 0.20 -1.01
CA PHE A 202 26.05 -0.77 -1.48
C PHE A 202 24.94 -1.03 -0.45
N ARG A 203 25.30 -1.19 0.83
CA ARG A 203 24.34 -1.32 1.94
C ARG A 203 23.42 -0.10 2.01
N ASN A 204 23.98 1.11 1.91
CA ASN A 204 23.19 2.35 1.92
C ASN A 204 22.25 2.46 0.71
N ALA A 205 22.69 2.02 -0.47
CA ALA A 205 21.85 1.99 -1.68
C ALA A 205 20.63 1.06 -1.51
N TRP A 206 20.82 -0.12 -0.92
CA TRP A 206 19.74 -1.04 -0.57
C TRP A 206 18.81 -0.47 0.50
N GLN A 207 19.35 0.09 1.58
CA GLN A 207 18.55 0.71 2.64
C GLN A 207 17.67 1.84 2.11
N ALA A 208 18.22 2.66 1.21
CA ALA A 208 17.47 3.74 0.57
C ALA A 208 16.39 3.22 -0.39
N ALA A 209 16.65 2.15 -1.13
CA ALA A 209 15.63 1.51 -1.99
C ALA A 209 14.50 0.89 -1.16
N VAL A 210 14.82 0.15 -0.09
CA VAL A 210 13.81 -0.42 0.82
C VAL A 210 13.01 0.66 1.53
N GLY A 211 13.64 1.75 1.96
CA GLY A 211 12.93 2.90 2.52
C GLY A 211 12.00 3.60 1.52
N HIS A 212 12.30 3.53 0.22
CA HIS A 212 11.49 4.16 -0.83
C HIS A 212 10.23 3.36 -1.20
N HIS A 213 10.29 2.02 -1.10
CA HIS A 213 9.23 1.12 -1.56
C HIS A 213 8.47 0.48 -0.41
N ASP A 214 7.21 0.89 -0.20
CA ASP A 214 6.33 0.38 0.87
C ASP A 214 6.26 -1.14 0.93
N VAL A 215 6.16 -1.78 -0.24
CA VAL A 215 6.05 -3.24 -0.33
C VAL A 215 7.26 -3.92 0.27
N LEU A 216 8.47 -3.38 0.11
CA LEU A 216 9.71 -3.95 0.66
C LEU A 216 9.79 -3.90 2.18
N ARG A 217 9.07 -2.97 2.80
CA ARG A 217 8.95 -2.84 4.25
C ARG A 217 7.86 -3.76 4.83
N SER A 218 6.99 -4.28 3.97
CA SER A 218 5.74 -4.88 4.40
C SER A 218 5.91 -6.28 5.02
N PHE A 219 4.99 -6.59 5.93
CA PHE A 219 4.75 -7.94 6.43
C PHE A 219 3.25 -8.25 6.38
N PHE A 220 2.89 -9.52 6.56
CA PHE A 220 1.54 -10.02 6.32
C PHE A 220 0.99 -10.71 7.56
N VAL A 221 -0.12 -10.20 8.06
CA VAL A 221 -0.81 -10.79 9.22
C VAL A 221 -2.10 -11.43 8.78
N SER A 222 -2.40 -12.60 9.33
CA SER A 222 -3.70 -13.24 9.16
C SER A 222 -4.58 -12.89 10.35
N GLN A 223 -5.70 -12.19 10.11
CA GLN A 223 -6.76 -12.03 11.08
C GLN A 223 -7.94 -12.95 10.74
N ARG A 224 -8.87 -13.14 11.68
CA ARG A 224 -9.99 -14.10 11.56
C ARG A 224 -10.82 -13.97 10.28
N GLU A 225 -10.97 -12.76 9.74
CA GLU A 225 -11.83 -12.47 8.59
C GLU A 225 -11.07 -12.14 7.30
N GLN A 226 -9.82 -11.68 7.40
CA GLN A 226 -9.00 -11.34 6.25
C GLN A 226 -7.51 -11.27 6.62
N SER A 227 -6.66 -11.53 5.64
CA SER A 227 -5.23 -11.23 5.75
C SER A 227 -4.96 -9.78 5.34
N LEU A 228 -3.98 -9.16 6.01
CA LEU A 228 -3.62 -7.76 5.82
C LEU A 228 -2.13 -7.64 5.51
N GLN A 229 -1.81 -6.69 4.64
CA GLN A 229 -0.46 -6.20 4.42
C GLN A 229 -0.29 -4.97 5.31
N VAL A 230 0.70 -5.03 6.20
CA VAL A 230 1.04 -3.94 7.12
C VAL A 230 2.36 -3.35 6.68
N VAL A 231 2.40 -2.02 6.52
CA VAL A 231 3.58 -1.26 6.11
C VAL A 231 4.15 -0.53 7.34
N PRO A 232 5.29 -0.96 7.90
CA PRO A 232 6.01 -0.19 8.92
C PRO A 232 6.64 1.06 8.33
N ARG A 233 6.63 2.20 9.03
CA ARG A 233 7.25 3.48 8.63
C ARG A 233 8.73 3.36 8.27
N GLN A 234 9.46 2.52 8.99
CA GLN A 234 10.87 2.30 8.79
C GLN A 234 11.20 0.85 9.08
N VAL A 235 12.14 0.29 8.32
CA VAL A 235 12.75 -1.01 8.58
C VAL A 235 14.24 -0.92 8.26
N GLU A 236 15.06 -1.65 8.99
CA GLU A 236 16.46 -1.85 8.64
C GLU A 236 16.58 -3.07 7.72
N VAL A 237 17.36 -2.96 6.65
CA VAL A 237 17.60 -4.07 5.74
C VAL A 237 18.51 -5.10 6.41
N PRO A 238 18.07 -6.38 6.55
CA PRO A 238 18.93 -7.44 7.03
C PRO A 238 20.09 -7.62 6.05
N PHE A 239 21.30 -7.31 6.50
CA PHE A 239 22.51 -7.28 5.70
C PHE A 239 23.66 -7.89 6.49
N VAL A 240 24.27 -8.95 5.96
CA VAL A 240 25.46 -9.56 6.55
C VAL A 240 26.67 -9.44 5.62
N GLU A 241 27.82 -9.14 6.20
CA GLU A 241 29.11 -9.16 5.52
C GLU A 241 29.95 -10.28 6.15
N LEU A 242 30.41 -11.23 5.34
CA LEU A 242 31.19 -12.38 5.81
C LEU A 242 32.48 -12.51 4.99
N ASP A 243 33.55 -12.99 5.63
CA ASP A 243 34.78 -13.35 4.94
C ASP A 243 34.77 -14.84 4.57
N ALA A 244 34.70 -15.13 3.28
CA ALA A 244 34.70 -16.47 2.71
C ALA A 244 36.07 -16.86 2.11
N ARG A 245 37.10 -16.03 2.28
CA ARG A 245 38.46 -16.34 1.81
C ARG A 245 38.99 -17.56 2.57
N GLY A 246 39.48 -18.55 1.82
CA GLY A 246 40.01 -19.79 2.39
C GLY A 246 38.96 -20.84 2.79
N GLN A 247 37.68 -20.59 2.50
CA GLN A 247 36.63 -21.60 2.66
C GLN A 247 36.69 -22.67 1.56
N PRO A 248 36.14 -23.88 1.80
CA PRO A 248 35.99 -24.92 0.77
C PRO A 248 35.19 -24.44 -0.45
N GLU A 249 35.42 -25.05 -1.61
CA GLU A 249 34.79 -24.65 -2.89
C GLU A 249 33.26 -24.70 -2.86
N ASN A 250 32.68 -25.69 -2.16
CA ASN A 250 31.24 -25.86 -1.98
C ASN A 250 30.62 -24.94 -0.92
N TRP A 251 31.44 -24.22 -0.14
CA TRP A 251 30.94 -23.46 1.01
C TRP A 251 29.93 -22.38 0.62
N LEU A 252 30.13 -21.71 -0.53
CA LEU A 252 29.20 -20.68 -1.02
C LEU A 252 27.83 -21.28 -1.39
N ASP A 253 27.82 -22.48 -1.97
CA ASP A 253 26.59 -23.19 -2.34
C ASP A 253 25.86 -23.67 -1.09
N ASP A 254 26.59 -24.28 -0.14
CA ASP A 254 26.04 -24.75 1.13
C ASP A 254 25.48 -23.59 1.95
N TRP A 255 26.20 -22.47 2.01
CA TRP A 255 25.75 -21.26 2.70
C TRP A 255 24.48 -20.70 2.06
N ALA A 256 24.46 -20.56 0.73
CA ALA A 256 23.29 -20.03 0.03
C ALA A 256 22.08 -20.96 0.15
N GLN A 257 22.29 -22.27 0.14
CA GLN A 257 21.24 -23.26 0.36
C GLN A 257 20.69 -23.18 1.79
N ALA A 258 21.56 -23.09 2.79
CA ALA A 258 21.15 -22.93 4.18
C ALA A 258 20.38 -21.63 4.40
N ASP A 259 20.85 -20.52 3.82
CA ASP A 259 20.14 -19.24 3.81
C ASP A 259 18.76 -19.39 3.17
N ARG A 260 18.65 -20.05 2.01
CA ARG A 260 17.34 -20.27 1.35
C ARG A 260 16.40 -21.11 2.21
N GLN A 261 16.91 -22.16 2.85
CA GLN A 261 16.15 -23.08 3.71
C GLN A 261 15.67 -22.43 5.00
N GLN A 262 16.33 -21.36 5.47
CA GLN A 262 15.86 -20.60 6.63
C GLN A 262 14.44 -20.03 6.43
N GLY A 263 14.03 -19.78 5.18
CA GLY A 263 12.68 -19.30 4.90
C GLY A 263 12.45 -17.84 5.31
N PHE A 264 11.18 -17.50 5.47
CA PHE A 264 10.69 -16.24 6.04
C PHE A 264 9.43 -16.50 6.85
N ASP A 265 9.33 -15.91 8.04
CA ASP A 265 8.04 -15.76 8.73
C ASP A 265 7.31 -14.56 8.12
N LEU A 266 6.23 -14.81 7.39
CA LEU A 266 5.49 -13.74 6.71
C LEU A 266 4.84 -12.74 7.68
N ALA A 267 4.63 -13.12 8.95
CA ALA A 267 4.14 -12.22 9.99
C ALA A 267 5.23 -11.30 10.57
N GLN A 268 6.50 -11.52 10.22
CA GLN A 268 7.64 -10.75 10.71
C GLN A 268 8.52 -10.28 9.55
N GLY A 269 8.35 -9.00 9.19
CA GLY A 269 9.20 -8.35 8.20
C GLY A 269 10.58 -7.95 8.77
N PRO A 270 11.56 -7.61 7.91
CA PRO A 270 11.47 -7.58 6.44
C PRO A 270 11.55 -8.96 5.77
N LEU A 271 10.86 -9.12 4.64
CA LEU A 271 10.80 -10.38 3.89
C LEU A 271 11.83 -10.45 2.75
N LEU A 272 12.98 -9.81 2.99
CA LEU A 272 14.16 -9.82 2.15
C LEU A 272 15.41 -9.71 3.01
N ARG A 273 16.53 -10.25 2.51
CA ARG A 273 17.85 -10.14 3.16
C ARG A 273 18.98 -10.22 2.15
N LEU A 274 20.14 -9.70 2.56
CA LEU A 274 21.36 -9.66 1.78
C LEU A 274 22.54 -10.25 2.54
N ALA A 275 23.38 -10.97 1.82
CA ALA A 275 24.71 -11.36 2.26
C ALA A 275 25.76 -10.98 1.21
N VAL A 276 26.82 -10.33 1.67
CA VAL A 276 28.00 -10.00 0.87
C VAL A 276 29.17 -10.80 1.42
N LEU A 277 29.55 -11.84 0.67
CA LEU A 277 30.58 -12.80 1.05
C LEU A 277 31.88 -12.42 0.34
N ARG A 278 32.91 -11.99 1.05
CA ARG A 278 34.21 -11.65 0.46
C ARG A 278 34.94 -12.93 0.05
N ILE A 279 35.19 -13.12 -1.25
CA ILE A 279 35.83 -14.33 -1.81
C ILE A 279 37.28 -14.09 -2.22
N ALA A 280 37.68 -12.83 -2.44
CA ALA A 280 39.07 -12.40 -2.63
C ALA A 280 39.24 -10.94 -2.16
N ASP A 281 40.43 -10.36 -2.32
CA ASP A 281 40.70 -9.01 -1.85
C ASP A 281 39.83 -7.93 -2.51
N ASP A 282 39.49 -8.12 -3.79
CA ASP A 282 38.61 -7.25 -4.59
C ASP A 282 37.48 -8.05 -5.28
N ALA A 283 37.02 -9.14 -4.66
CA ALA A 283 35.92 -9.93 -5.17
C ALA A 283 34.97 -10.39 -4.06
N TRP A 284 33.68 -10.32 -4.36
CA TRP A 284 32.57 -10.67 -3.48
C TRP A 284 31.57 -11.57 -4.19
N HIS A 285 30.89 -12.40 -3.42
CA HIS A 285 29.70 -13.11 -3.83
C HIS A 285 28.50 -12.50 -3.10
N LEU A 286 27.58 -11.91 -3.86
CA LEU A 286 26.31 -11.41 -3.35
C LEU A 286 25.29 -12.55 -3.35
N VAL A 287 24.64 -12.76 -2.21
CA VAL A 287 23.41 -13.54 -2.10
C VAL A 287 22.28 -12.59 -1.69
N TYR A 288 21.26 -12.47 -2.55
CA TYR A 288 20.05 -11.71 -2.27
C TYR A 288 18.86 -12.67 -2.24
N THR A 289 18.20 -12.75 -1.09
CA THR A 289 17.07 -13.67 -0.86
C THR A 289 15.83 -12.85 -0.52
N SER A 290 14.70 -13.15 -1.16
CA SER A 290 13.43 -12.45 -0.96
C SER A 290 12.23 -13.36 -1.12
N HIS A 291 11.13 -13.03 -0.45
CA HIS A 291 9.87 -13.74 -0.63
C HIS A 291 9.08 -13.15 -1.83
N HIS A 292 8.58 -14.02 -2.70
CA HIS A 292 7.90 -13.67 -3.94
C HIS A 292 6.57 -12.90 -3.72
N ILE A 293 6.01 -12.97 -2.51
CA ILE A 293 4.84 -12.18 -2.08
C ILE A 293 5.09 -10.66 -2.13
N LEU A 294 6.36 -10.23 -2.07
CA LEU A 294 6.74 -8.82 -2.15
C LEU A 294 6.75 -8.31 -3.59
N MET A 295 7.22 -9.14 -4.54
CA MET A 295 7.55 -8.67 -5.88
C MET A 295 7.57 -9.80 -6.91
N ASP A 296 7.25 -9.44 -8.15
CA ASP A 296 7.45 -10.26 -9.35
C ASP A 296 8.86 -10.09 -9.95
N GLY A 297 9.26 -10.96 -10.89
CA GLY A 297 10.58 -10.90 -11.51
C GLY A 297 10.88 -9.59 -12.26
N TRP A 298 9.84 -8.94 -12.80
CA TRP A 298 9.97 -7.62 -13.44
C TRP A 298 10.34 -6.54 -12.43
N SER A 299 9.66 -6.54 -11.29
CA SER A 299 9.90 -5.63 -10.18
C SER A 299 11.27 -5.88 -9.55
N SER A 300 11.71 -7.15 -9.43
CA SER A 300 13.05 -7.49 -8.97
C SER A 300 14.14 -6.87 -9.85
N SER A 301 13.96 -6.92 -11.17
CA SER A 301 14.92 -6.35 -12.13
C SER A 301 14.96 -4.82 -12.06
N ARG A 302 13.80 -4.17 -11.89
CA ARG A 302 13.72 -2.72 -11.68
C ARG A 302 14.36 -2.29 -10.36
N LEU A 303 14.13 -3.04 -9.29
CA LEU A 303 14.73 -2.80 -7.98
C LEU A 303 16.26 -2.89 -8.04
N LEU A 304 16.80 -3.93 -8.69
CA LEU A 304 18.24 -4.05 -8.89
C LEU A 304 18.81 -2.87 -9.70
N GLY A 305 18.14 -2.47 -10.78
CA GLY A 305 18.51 -1.29 -11.54
C GLY A 305 18.52 -0.01 -10.70
N GLU A 306 17.51 0.18 -9.86
CA GLU A 306 17.42 1.31 -8.92
C GLU A 306 18.53 1.29 -7.87
N VAL A 307 18.82 0.13 -7.26
CA VAL A 307 19.91 -0.01 -6.29
C VAL A 307 21.23 0.37 -6.93
N LEU A 308 21.48 -0.07 -8.17
CA LEU A 308 22.70 0.29 -8.90
C LEU A 308 22.76 1.78 -9.25
N GLN A 309 21.63 2.42 -9.58
CA GLN A 309 21.56 3.87 -9.75
C GLN A 309 21.92 4.61 -8.45
N ARG A 310 21.28 4.23 -7.34
CA ARG A 310 21.58 4.78 -6.00
C ARG A 310 23.03 4.56 -5.62
N TYR A 311 23.54 3.36 -5.87
CA TYR A 311 24.94 3.02 -5.67
C TYR A 311 25.83 3.94 -6.51
N SER A 312 25.52 4.22 -7.77
CA SER A 312 26.29 5.17 -8.60
C SER A 312 26.20 6.64 -8.16
N GLY A 313 25.36 6.97 -7.17
CA GLY A 313 25.12 8.33 -6.67
C GLY A 313 23.95 9.05 -7.35
N GLN A 314 23.18 8.35 -8.18
CA GLN A 314 21.98 8.90 -8.82
C GLN A 314 20.77 8.72 -7.92
N MET A 315 19.86 9.71 -7.92
CA MET A 315 18.56 9.59 -7.26
C MET A 315 17.51 9.16 -8.30
N PRO A 316 16.89 7.98 -8.12
CA PRO A 316 15.80 7.55 -8.99
C PRO A 316 14.64 8.56 -8.97
N ALA A 317 13.91 8.64 -10.07
CA ALA A 317 12.68 9.44 -10.13
C ALA A 317 11.68 8.95 -9.08
N LYS A 318 10.95 9.89 -8.46
CA LYS A 318 9.94 9.56 -7.46
C LYS A 318 8.85 8.69 -8.10
N GLN A 319 8.53 7.57 -7.47
CA GLN A 319 7.47 6.70 -7.95
C GLN A 319 6.12 7.42 -7.93
N ALA A 320 5.42 7.40 -9.06
CA ALA A 320 4.15 8.11 -9.23
C ALA A 320 2.95 7.36 -8.62
N VAL A 321 3.02 6.03 -8.50
CA VAL A 321 1.89 5.18 -8.07
C VAL A 321 2.35 4.17 -7.03
N ARG A 322 1.64 4.09 -5.90
CA ARG A 322 1.94 3.17 -4.80
C ARG A 322 1.16 1.86 -4.98
N TYR A 323 1.66 0.77 -4.42
CA TYR A 323 0.97 -0.53 -4.52
C TYR A 323 -0.44 -0.53 -3.89
N ARG A 324 -0.66 0.28 -2.84
CA ARG A 324 -1.99 0.51 -2.26
C ARG A 324 -3.03 0.99 -3.27
N ASP A 325 -2.60 1.74 -4.29
CA ASP A 325 -3.51 2.32 -5.29
C ASP A 325 -4.02 1.21 -6.22
N TYR A 326 -3.16 0.24 -6.54
CA TYR A 326 -3.56 -0.99 -7.23
C TYR A 326 -4.53 -1.84 -6.39
N ILE A 327 -4.29 -1.97 -5.07
CA ILE A 327 -5.23 -2.68 -4.18
C ILE A 327 -6.59 -1.96 -4.13
N GLN A 328 -6.59 -0.64 -4.08
CA GLN A 328 -7.81 0.14 -4.14
C GLN A 328 -8.52 -0.05 -5.48
N TRP A 329 -7.82 0.04 -6.61
CA TRP A 329 -8.40 -0.23 -7.94
C TRP A 329 -9.02 -1.63 -7.99
N LEU A 330 -8.33 -2.63 -7.43
CA LEU A 330 -8.79 -4.01 -7.40
C LEU A 330 -10.08 -4.20 -6.59
N GLN A 331 -10.23 -3.48 -5.47
CA GLN A 331 -11.46 -3.51 -4.66
C GLN A 331 -12.68 -2.92 -5.37
N HIS A 332 -12.49 -2.12 -6.42
CA HIS A 332 -13.59 -1.58 -7.23
C HIS A 332 -13.98 -2.50 -8.40
N GLN A 333 -13.24 -3.59 -8.63
CA GLN A 333 -13.54 -4.53 -9.73
C GLN A 333 -14.68 -5.49 -9.37
N ASP A 334 -15.50 -5.83 -10.35
CA ASP A 334 -16.55 -6.83 -10.20
C ASP A 334 -15.95 -8.25 -10.32
N ALA A 335 -15.80 -8.91 -9.18
CA ALA A 335 -15.33 -10.29 -9.10
C ALA A 335 -16.27 -11.27 -9.84
N ALA A 336 -17.58 -11.05 -9.80
CA ALA A 336 -18.56 -11.90 -10.46
C ALA A 336 -18.53 -11.73 -11.98
N LEU A 337 -18.15 -10.56 -12.50
CA LEU A 337 -17.88 -10.38 -13.92
C LEU A 337 -16.66 -11.20 -14.36
N SER A 338 -15.56 -11.14 -13.59
CA SER A 338 -14.34 -11.89 -13.88
C SER A 338 -14.56 -13.40 -13.82
N GLU A 339 -15.30 -13.88 -12.82
CA GLU A 339 -15.68 -15.29 -12.69
C GLU A 339 -16.50 -15.76 -13.89
N ARG A 340 -17.58 -15.03 -14.23
CA ARG A 340 -18.42 -15.38 -15.39
C ARG A 340 -17.64 -15.45 -16.69
N PHE A 341 -16.69 -14.54 -16.90
CA PHE A 341 -15.81 -14.56 -18.06
C PHE A 341 -14.98 -15.85 -18.09
N TRP A 342 -14.27 -16.17 -17.02
CA TRP A 342 -13.43 -17.37 -16.97
C TRP A 342 -14.23 -18.67 -17.03
N THR A 343 -15.39 -18.74 -16.40
CA THR A 343 -16.29 -19.89 -16.50
C THR A 343 -16.73 -20.12 -17.96
N ALA A 344 -17.11 -19.05 -18.67
CA ALA A 344 -17.52 -19.17 -20.07
C ALA A 344 -16.37 -19.59 -20.99
N GLU A 345 -15.16 -19.06 -20.78
CA GLU A 345 -13.99 -19.42 -21.58
C GLU A 345 -13.52 -20.87 -21.31
N LEU A 346 -13.53 -21.31 -20.05
CA LEU A 346 -13.11 -22.65 -19.66
C LEU A 346 -14.15 -23.73 -19.95
N ALA A 347 -15.44 -23.38 -20.11
CA ALA A 347 -16.49 -24.32 -20.52
C ALA A 347 -16.27 -24.91 -21.93
N LYS A 348 -15.35 -24.36 -22.72
CA LYS A 348 -14.94 -24.88 -24.03
C LYS A 348 -13.96 -26.06 -23.94
N LEU A 349 -13.53 -26.42 -22.73
CA LEU A 349 -12.65 -27.56 -22.48
C LEU A 349 -13.49 -28.78 -22.10
N ASP A 350 -13.37 -29.86 -22.86
CA ASP A 350 -14.07 -31.12 -22.57
C ASP A 350 -13.40 -31.88 -21.40
N GLU A 351 -12.06 -31.79 -21.31
CA GLU A 351 -11.25 -32.46 -20.29
C GLU A 351 -9.93 -31.70 -20.04
N PRO A 352 -9.22 -31.96 -18.93
CA PRO A 352 -7.93 -31.34 -18.67
C PRO A 352 -6.87 -31.75 -19.72
N THR A 353 -6.05 -30.80 -20.17
CA THR A 353 -4.93 -31.06 -21.08
C THR A 353 -3.78 -31.75 -20.33
N ARG A 354 -3.74 -33.10 -20.37
CA ARG A 354 -2.74 -33.92 -19.67
C ARG A 354 -1.71 -34.49 -20.64
N LEU A 355 -0.54 -33.84 -20.72
CA LEU A 355 0.61 -34.31 -21.52
C LEU A 355 1.08 -35.72 -21.15
N LEU A 356 1.02 -36.11 -19.87
CA LEU A 356 1.46 -37.41 -19.38
C LEU A 356 0.76 -38.60 -20.08
N GLN A 357 -0.48 -38.43 -20.52
CA GLN A 357 -1.24 -39.48 -21.20
C GLN A 357 -0.86 -39.62 -22.68
N ALA A 358 -0.25 -38.59 -23.27
CA ALA A 358 0.26 -38.60 -24.65
C ALA A 358 1.60 -39.35 -24.78
N PHE A 359 2.31 -39.57 -23.68
CA PHE A 359 3.56 -40.31 -23.66
C PHE A 359 3.35 -41.71 -23.06
N LYS A 360 3.87 -42.76 -23.71
CA LYS A 360 4.01 -44.08 -23.08
C LYS A 360 5.06 -43.96 -21.97
N SER A 361 4.65 -43.62 -20.76
CA SER A 361 5.58 -43.55 -19.63
C SER A 361 5.86 -44.94 -19.07
N SER A 362 7.14 -45.30 -19.06
CA SER A 362 7.73 -46.13 -18.01
C SER A 362 8.68 -45.25 -17.21
N ALA A 363 8.23 -44.66 -16.10
CA ALA A 363 9.14 -44.01 -15.16
C ALA A 363 8.51 -43.86 -13.77
N GLU A 364 9.12 -44.53 -12.80
CA GLU A 364 8.89 -44.43 -11.35
C GLU A 364 9.55 -43.18 -10.73
N GLY A 365 9.91 -42.18 -11.54
CA GLY A 365 10.64 -40.99 -11.08
C GLY A 365 9.72 -39.84 -10.68
N GLN A 366 9.95 -39.29 -9.48
CA GLN A 366 9.47 -37.97 -9.09
C GLN A 366 10.63 -36.96 -9.21
N GLY A 367 10.39 -35.79 -9.80
CA GLY A 367 11.40 -34.73 -9.92
C GLY A 367 11.05 -33.66 -10.97
N TYR A 368 11.89 -32.63 -11.02
CA TYR A 368 11.88 -31.58 -12.05
C TYR A 368 13.21 -31.63 -12.82
N GLY A 369 13.21 -31.15 -14.06
CA GLY A 369 14.41 -31.07 -14.89
C GLY A 369 14.27 -29.98 -15.94
N ASP A 370 15.39 -29.32 -16.24
CA ASP A 370 15.43 -28.23 -17.19
C ASP A 370 15.99 -28.71 -18.53
N TYR A 371 15.34 -28.30 -19.61
CA TYR A 371 15.84 -28.49 -20.97
C TYR A 371 16.01 -27.14 -21.64
N ILE A 372 17.25 -26.75 -21.87
CA ILE A 372 17.60 -25.45 -22.47
C ILE A 372 17.86 -25.66 -23.97
N GLN A 373 16.98 -25.11 -24.79
CA GLN A 373 17.19 -25.01 -26.23
C GLN A 373 17.39 -23.55 -26.62
N LEU A 374 18.57 -23.24 -27.16
CA LEU A 374 18.87 -21.91 -27.67
C LEU A 374 18.41 -21.79 -29.13
N ILE A 375 17.74 -20.68 -29.44
CA ILE A 375 17.46 -20.25 -30.80
C ILE A 375 18.54 -19.24 -31.17
N ASP A 376 19.21 -19.45 -32.29
CA ASP A 376 20.27 -18.56 -32.73
C ASP A 376 19.75 -17.18 -33.16
N ASN A 377 20.68 -16.27 -33.46
CA ASN A 377 20.35 -14.91 -33.86
C ASN A 377 19.51 -14.87 -35.14
N ASP A 378 19.75 -15.77 -36.10
CA ASP A 378 19.00 -15.77 -37.35
C ASP A 378 17.55 -16.24 -37.14
N GLY A 379 17.37 -17.33 -36.40
CA GLY A 379 16.06 -17.84 -35.99
C GLY A 379 15.28 -16.79 -35.21
N THR A 380 15.92 -16.11 -34.26
CA THR A 380 15.31 -15.02 -33.48
C THR A 380 14.87 -13.86 -34.38
N ARG A 381 15.69 -13.44 -35.34
CA ARG A 381 15.30 -12.39 -36.30
C ARG A 381 14.09 -12.80 -37.14
N ARG A 382 14.07 -14.04 -37.64
CA ARG A 382 12.97 -14.58 -38.45
C ARG A 382 11.67 -14.66 -37.68
N LEU A 383 11.71 -15.12 -36.42
CA LEU A 383 10.53 -15.14 -35.55
C LEU A 383 9.98 -13.74 -35.27
N ASN A 384 10.85 -12.77 -35.00
CA ASN A 384 10.44 -11.37 -34.81
C ASN A 384 9.83 -10.76 -36.08
N ALA A 385 10.42 -11.02 -37.25
CA ALA A 385 9.89 -10.55 -38.52
C ALA A 385 8.48 -11.11 -38.78
N PHE A 386 8.29 -12.41 -38.55
CA PHE A 386 7.00 -13.08 -38.70
C PHE A 386 5.95 -12.53 -37.71
N ALA A 387 6.29 -12.38 -36.42
CA ALA A 387 5.39 -11.81 -35.43
C ALA A 387 4.93 -10.40 -35.84
N ARG A 388 5.87 -9.58 -36.34
CA ARG A 388 5.56 -8.22 -36.84
C ARG A 388 4.65 -8.24 -38.06
N GLU A 389 4.90 -9.13 -39.02
CA GLU A 389 4.06 -9.29 -40.21
C GLU A 389 2.62 -9.67 -39.84
N GLN A 390 2.46 -10.57 -38.87
CA GLN A 390 1.16 -11.00 -38.36
C GLN A 390 0.55 -10.05 -37.32
N ARG A 391 1.22 -8.94 -36.99
CA ARG A 391 0.80 -7.93 -36.00
C ARG A 391 0.52 -8.53 -34.61
N VAL A 392 1.29 -9.52 -34.22
CA VAL A 392 1.24 -10.15 -32.88
C VAL A 392 2.55 -9.95 -32.14
N THR A 393 2.54 -10.16 -30.82
CA THR A 393 3.77 -10.18 -30.03
C THR A 393 4.52 -11.49 -30.25
N LEU A 394 5.84 -11.49 -30.06
CA LEU A 394 6.65 -12.72 -30.10
C LEU A 394 6.15 -13.73 -29.05
N ASN A 395 5.71 -13.27 -27.89
CA ASN A 395 5.12 -14.11 -26.85
C ASN A 395 3.85 -14.83 -27.35
N THR A 396 2.92 -14.08 -27.97
CA THR A 396 1.71 -14.66 -28.58
C THR A 396 2.05 -15.71 -29.64
N LEU A 397 3.06 -15.46 -30.46
CA LEU A 397 3.53 -16.42 -31.47
C LEU A 397 4.02 -17.72 -30.82
N LEU A 398 4.87 -17.64 -29.80
CA LEU A 398 5.40 -18.81 -29.10
C LEU A 398 4.31 -19.58 -28.36
N GLN A 399 3.39 -18.89 -27.68
CA GLN A 399 2.24 -19.50 -27.02
C GLN A 399 1.33 -20.23 -28.02
N SER A 400 1.12 -19.66 -29.22
CA SER A 400 0.34 -20.29 -30.28
C SER A 400 1.03 -21.56 -30.80
N ALA A 401 2.35 -21.51 -31.01
CA ALA A 401 3.12 -22.69 -31.39
C ALA A 401 3.07 -23.79 -30.31
N TRP A 402 3.10 -23.39 -29.04
CA TRP A 402 2.95 -24.31 -27.91
C TRP A 402 1.56 -24.97 -27.87
N LEU A 403 0.49 -24.21 -28.05
CA LEU A 403 -0.88 -24.74 -28.15
C LEU A 403 -1.02 -25.77 -29.28
N LEU A 404 -0.46 -25.48 -30.46
CA LEU A 404 -0.45 -26.42 -31.59
C LEU A 404 0.33 -27.70 -31.26
N LEU A 405 1.43 -27.60 -30.53
CA LEU A 405 2.18 -28.75 -30.06
C LEU A 405 1.33 -29.59 -29.12
N LEU A 406 0.74 -28.97 -28.08
CA LEU A 406 -0.12 -29.66 -27.12
C LEU A 406 -1.27 -30.39 -27.82
N GLN A 407 -1.98 -29.69 -28.72
CA GLN A 407 -3.08 -30.25 -29.50
C GLN A 407 -2.65 -31.49 -30.29
N ARG A 408 -1.48 -31.46 -30.94
CA ARG A 408 -0.97 -32.58 -31.74
C ARG A 408 -0.56 -33.78 -30.89
N TYR A 409 -0.01 -33.55 -29.71
CA TYR A 409 0.41 -34.63 -28.81
C TYR A 409 -0.79 -35.25 -28.08
N THR A 410 -1.76 -34.45 -27.65
CA THR A 410 -2.92 -34.96 -26.91
C THR A 410 -4.04 -35.47 -27.83
N GLY A 411 -4.10 -34.99 -29.08
CA GLY A 411 -5.21 -35.26 -29.99
C GLY A 411 -6.52 -34.54 -29.61
N GLN A 412 -6.50 -33.69 -28.58
CA GLN A 412 -7.66 -32.93 -28.12
C GLN A 412 -8.00 -31.81 -29.12
N SER A 413 -9.29 -31.56 -29.34
CA SER A 413 -9.78 -30.47 -30.18
C SER A 413 -9.54 -29.09 -29.56
N SER A 414 -9.56 -29.03 -28.22
CA SER A 414 -9.38 -27.85 -27.39
C SER A 414 -8.33 -28.15 -26.32
N VAL A 415 -7.34 -27.27 -26.17
CA VAL A 415 -6.25 -27.44 -25.20
C VAL A 415 -6.05 -26.17 -24.40
N THR A 416 -5.55 -26.32 -23.17
CA THR A 416 -5.21 -25.21 -22.29
C THR A 416 -3.82 -25.38 -21.68
N PHE A 417 -3.17 -24.27 -21.35
CA PHE A 417 -1.94 -24.23 -20.57
C PHE A 417 -1.91 -22.95 -19.74
N GLY A 418 -1.17 -22.97 -18.63
CA GLY A 418 -0.93 -21.78 -17.82
C GLY A 418 0.10 -20.86 -18.48
N ALA A 419 -0.23 -19.57 -18.58
CA ALA A 419 0.70 -18.53 -19.01
C ALA A 419 0.83 -17.47 -17.91
N THR A 420 2.04 -17.00 -17.66
CA THR A 420 2.30 -15.87 -16.77
C THR A 420 2.07 -14.55 -17.50
N VAL A 421 1.37 -13.63 -16.84
CA VAL A 421 1.13 -12.26 -17.33
C VAL A 421 1.64 -11.25 -16.30
N ALA A 422 1.99 -10.06 -16.75
CA ALA A 422 2.56 -9.02 -15.87
C ALA A 422 1.57 -8.47 -14.83
N GLY A 423 0.24 -8.61 -15.05
CA GLY A 423 -0.78 -8.16 -14.11
C GLY A 423 -0.84 -6.64 -13.91
N ARG A 424 -0.44 -5.85 -14.91
CA ARG A 424 -0.38 -4.38 -14.84
C ARG A 424 -1.45 -3.77 -15.76
N PRO A 425 -2.65 -3.43 -15.24
CA PRO A 425 -3.68 -2.77 -16.03
C PRO A 425 -3.18 -1.39 -16.50
N ALA A 426 -3.72 -0.93 -17.63
CA ALA A 426 -3.34 0.35 -18.23
C ALA A 426 -4.06 1.56 -17.59
N GLU A 427 -5.10 1.29 -16.80
CA GLU A 427 -5.98 2.26 -16.14
C GLU A 427 -5.43 2.77 -14.81
#